data_AF-A0A2N1JCV0-F1
#
_entry.id   AF-A0A2N1JCV0-F1
#
_cell.length_a   1.000
_cell.length_b   1.000
_cell.length_c   1.000
_cell.angle_alpha   90.00
_cell.angle_beta   90.00
_cell.angle_gamma   90.00
#
_symmetry.space_group_name_H-M   'P 1'
#
loop_
_entity.id
_entity.type
_entity.pdbx_description
1 polymer ?
#
loop_
_entity_poly.entity_id
_entity_poly.type
_entity_poly.pdbx_seq_one_letter_code
_entity_poly.pdbx_strand_id
1 'polypeptide(L)'
;MPSPYTYKTGGALRLKGDGKTRKKKAKAPSAGRPASEVKAPSQPQSGASTHVRGTTKVEQQFEKVQREKLREEVRREARKSHVEKVKSFNTYLERLSDHHDMPKIGPG
;
A
#
# COMPACT_ATOMS: atom_id res chain seq x y z
N MET A 1 -14.10 -11.73 -29.54
CA MET A 1 -13.18 -10.62 -29.21
C MET A 1 -12.41 -10.99 -27.96
N PRO A 2 -11.09 -11.23 -28.02
CA PRO A 2 -10.29 -11.58 -26.84
C PRO A 2 -10.19 -10.40 -25.85
N SER A 3 -10.14 -10.72 -24.55
CA SER A 3 -10.10 -9.73 -23.45
C SER A 3 -8.76 -8.95 -23.43
N PRO A 4 -8.78 -7.61 -23.25
CA PRO A 4 -7.60 -6.76 -23.30
C PRO A 4 -6.56 -7.04 -22.20
N TYR A 5 -6.89 -7.88 -21.21
CA TYR A 5 -6.00 -8.24 -20.11
C TYR A 5 -5.30 -9.59 -20.28
N THR A 6 -5.48 -10.25 -21.43
CA THR A 6 -4.86 -11.55 -21.70
C THR A 6 -3.44 -11.45 -22.27
N TYR A 7 -3.02 -10.28 -22.74
CA TYR A 7 -1.68 -10.08 -23.30
C TYR A 7 -0.64 -9.88 -22.19
N LYS A 8 0.29 -10.83 -22.08
CA LYS A 8 1.44 -10.76 -21.18
C LYS A 8 2.71 -10.81 -22.02
N THR A 9 3.49 -9.74 -22.02
CA THR A 9 4.78 -9.70 -22.72
C THR A 9 5.78 -10.60 -21.98
N GLY A 10 6.14 -11.72 -22.60
CA GLY A 10 7.16 -12.62 -22.08
C GLY A 10 8.56 -12.06 -22.33
N GLY A 11 9.14 -11.41 -21.32
CA GLY A 11 10.52 -10.93 -21.38
C GLY A 11 10.97 -10.33 -20.05
N ALA A 12 12.14 -10.73 -19.55
CA ALA A 12 12.68 -10.14 -18.34
C ALA A 12 13.08 -8.67 -18.60
N LEU A 13 12.55 -7.75 -17.79
CA LEU A 13 12.89 -6.33 -17.85
C LEU A 13 14.38 -6.15 -17.60
N ARG A 14 15.12 -5.69 -18.62
CA ARG A 14 16.54 -5.35 -18.49
C ARG A 14 16.65 -3.85 -18.25
N LEU A 15 17.08 -3.45 -17.06
CA LEU A 15 17.41 -2.05 -16.79
C LEU A 15 18.75 -1.71 -17.44
N LYS A 16 18.82 -0.56 -18.10
CA LYS A 16 20.04 -0.05 -18.70
C LYS A 16 20.94 0.47 -17.58
N GLY A 17 21.87 -0.37 -17.13
CA GLY A 17 22.82 -0.06 -16.05
C GLY A 17 23.38 -1.29 -15.35
N ASP A 18 22.64 -2.41 -15.32
CA ASP A 18 23.04 -3.62 -14.59
C ASP A 18 23.80 -4.62 -15.47
N GLY A 19 24.99 -4.20 -15.88
CA GLY A 19 25.99 -5.06 -16.53
C GLY A 19 26.86 -5.82 -15.52
N LYS A 20 26.28 -6.69 -14.68
CA LYS A 20 27.05 -7.68 -13.90
C LYS A 20 26.46 -9.08 -14.06
N THR A 21 27.07 -9.86 -14.95
CA THR A 21 26.83 -11.29 -15.14
C THR A 21 27.24 -12.07 -13.88
N ARG A 22 26.28 -12.43 -13.03
CA ARG A 22 26.51 -13.38 -11.93
C ARG A 22 26.51 -14.81 -12.48
N LYS A 23 27.67 -15.47 -12.40
CA LYS A 23 27.89 -16.89 -12.75
C LYS A 23 26.83 -17.79 -12.10
N LYS A 24 26.18 -18.64 -12.90
CA LYS A 24 25.28 -19.72 -12.44
C LYS A 24 26.06 -20.68 -11.54
N LYS A 25 25.69 -20.79 -10.26
CA LYS A 25 25.97 -21.99 -9.44
C LYS A 25 24.76 -22.91 -9.54
N ALA A 26 25.00 -24.15 -9.97
CA ALA A 26 24.00 -25.21 -10.03
C ALA A 26 23.46 -25.53 -8.62
N LYS A 27 22.18 -25.89 -8.54
CA LYS A 27 21.47 -26.24 -7.30
C LYS A 27 21.11 -27.73 -7.36
N ALA A 28 21.61 -28.53 -6.42
CA ALA A 28 21.11 -29.87 -6.13
C ALA A 28 19.94 -29.77 -5.12
N PRO A 29 18.95 -30.69 -5.14
CA PRO A 29 17.80 -30.62 -4.26
C PRO A 29 18.06 -31.43 -2.98
N SER A 30 17.87 -30.81 -1.82
CA SER A 30 17.68 -31.57 -0.57
C SER A 30 16.59 -30.93 0.27
N ALA A 31 15.69 -31.80 0.69
CA ALA A 31 14.44 -31.59 1.37
C ALA A 31 14.52 -30.82 2.70
N GLY A 32 13.40 -30.16 3.02
CA GLY A 32 12.85 -30.15 4.38
C GLY A 32 13.30 -29.03 5.33
N ARG A 33 12.52 -27.95 5.41
CA ARG A 33 12.20 -27.29 6.69
C ARG A 33 11.06 -26.26 6.54
N PRO A 34 9.99 -26.31 7.36
CA PRO A 34 8.90 -25.34 7.27
C PRO A 34 9.28 -23.98 7.87
N ALA A 35 8.75 -22.93 7.23
CA ALA A 35 8.63 -21.57 7.73
C ALA A 35 7.96 -21.55 9.12
N SER A 36 8.18 -20.60 10.02
CA SER A 36 8.29 -19.16 9.81
C SER A 36 8.94 -18.51 11.04
N GLU A 37 10.11 -17.91 10.83
CA GLU A 37 10.78 -17.09 11.83
C GLU A 37 10.27 -15.64 11.72
N VAL A 38 9.92 -15.06 12.87
CA VAL A 38 9.28 -13.75 13.04
C VAL A 38 10.17 -12.65 12.45
N LYS A 39 9.74 -12.04 11.34
CA LYS A 39 10.41 -10.85 10.77
C LYS A 39 9.62 -9.59 11.13
N ALA A 40 10.04 -8.96 12.22
CA ALA A 40 9.62 -7.63 12.68
C ALA A 40 9.83 -6.56 11.58
N PRO A 41 9.10 -5.43 11.63
CA PRO A 41 8.86 -4.58 10.47
C PRO A 41 10.13 -3.85 10.03
N SER A 42 10.39 -3.91 8.72
CA SER A 42 11.37 -3.09 8.03
C SER A 42 11.10 -1.61 8.29
N GLN A 43 11.99 -0.97 9.05
CA GLN A 43 12.09 0.49 9.13
C GLN A 43 12.20 1.07 7.71
N PRO A 44 11.52 2.18 7.39
CA PRO A 44 11.76 2.86 6.13
C PRO A 44 13.18 3.44 6.17
N GLN A 45 14.08 2.87 5.39
CA GLN A 45 15.39 3.47 5.13
C GLN A 45 15.16 4.78 4.37
N SER A 46 15.15 5.90 5.09
CA SER A 46 15.19 7.25 4.54
C SER A 46 16.61 7.54 4.03
N GLY A 47 16.97 6.85 2.94
CA GLY A 47 18.25 6.98 2.24
C GLY A 47 18.03 7.57 0.85
N ALA A 48 17.76 8.87 0.77
CA ALA A 48 17.93 9.63 -0.46
C ALA A 48 18.27 11.07 -0.07
N SER A 49 19.54 11.44 -0.23
CA SER A 49 20.04 12.80 -0.17
C SER A 49 19.49 13.59 -1.36
N THR A 50 18.24 14.02 -1.28
CA THR A 50 17.72 15.06 -2.18
C THR A 50 18.33 16.38 -1.74
N HIS A 51 18.97 17.09 -2.67
CA HIS A 51 19.45 18.45 -2.46
C HIS A 51 18.42 19.25 -1.65
N VAL A 52 18.83 19.73 -0.48
CA VAL A 52 18.00 20.60 0.37
C VAL A 52 17.89 21.94 -0.33
N ARG A 53 17.00 22.02 -1.32
CA ARG A 53 16.43 23.29 -1.73
C ARG A 53 15.71 23.81 -0.48
N GLY A 54 16.12 24.97 0.03
CA GLY A 54 15.48 25.57 1.19
C GLY A 54 13.97 25.62 0.94
N THR A 55 13.20 25.00 1.83
CA THR A 55 11.74 24.90 1.66
C THR A 55 11.15 26.30 1.58
N THR A 56 10.28 26.51 0.60
CA THR A 56 9.64 27.81 0.42
C THR A 56 8.66 28.07 1.60
N LYS A 57 8.36 29.33 1.90
CA LYS A 57 7.43 29.68 3.01
C LYS A 57 6.08 28.95 2.91
N VAL A 58 5.62 28.73 1.67
CA VAL A 58 4.38 27.99 1.36
C VAL A 58 4.53 26.51 1.69
N GLU A 59 5.62 25.88 1.25
CA GLU A 59 5.92 24.48 1.58
C GLU A 59 6.01 24.25 3.09
N GLN A 60 6.65 25.17 3.83
CA GLN A 60 6.75 25.09 5.28
C GLN A 60 5.39 25.17 5.99
N GLN A 61 4.49 26.03 5.52
CA GLN A 61 3.14 26.13 6.09
C GLN A 61 2.32 24.88 5.79
N PHE A 62 2.38 24.38 4.56
CA PHE A 62 1.70 23.15 4.18
C PHE A 62 2.20 21.95 4.98
N GLU A 63 3.51 21.82 5.18
CA GLU A 63 4.10 20.75 5.99
C GLU A 63 3.65 20.83 7.46
N LYS A 64 3.59 22.03 8.03
CA LYS A 64 3.06 22.25 9.39
C LYS A 64 1.62 21.79 9.49
N VAL A 65 0.75 22.19 8.57
CA VAL A 65 -0.67 21.78 8.56
C VAL A 65 -0.80 20.27 8.41
N GLN A 66 -0.04 19.65 7.51
CA GLN A 66 -0.05 18.18 7.37
C GLN A 66 0.40 17.49 8.65
N ARG A 67 1.45 17.99 9.30
CA ARG A 67 1.96 17.43 10.55
C ARG A 67 0.94 17.55 11.68
N GLU A 68 0.23 18.66 11.77
CA GLU A 68 -0.86 18.84 12.76
C GLU A 68 -2.01 17.86 12.50
N LYS A 69 -2.49 17.74 11.25
CA LYS A 69 -3.54 16.78 10.88
C LYS A 69 -3.15 15.35 11.20
N LEU A 70 -1.93 14.95 10.83
CA LEU A 70 -1.43 13.62 11.11
C LEU A 70 -1.37 13.35 12.62
N ARG A 71 -0.96 14.32 13.44
CA ARG A 71 -0.97 14.19 14.91
C ARG A 71 -2.38 14.03 15.46
N GLU A 72 -3.36 14.72 14.90
CA GLU A 72 -4.76 14.57 15.29
C GLU A 72 -5.32 13.21 14.89
N GLU A 73 -5.06 12.76 13.66
CA GLU A 73 -5.45 11.43 13.17
C GLU A 73 -4.85 10.33 14.04
N VAL A 74 -3.54 10.41 14.32
CA VAL A 74 -2.85 9.46 15.22
C VAL A 74 -3.46 9.51 16.62
N ARG A 75 -3.75 10.69 17.18
CA ARG A 75 -4.41 10.80 18.49
C ARG A 75 -5.81 10.17 18.49
N ARG A 76 -6.58 10.31 17.41
CA ARG A 76 -7.93 9.71 17.29
C ARG A 76 -7.86 8.21 17.05
N GLU A 77 -6.91 7.75 16.27
CA GLU A 77 -6.75 6.35 15.89
C GLU A 77 -6.10 5.53 17.01
N ALA A 78 -5.15 6.10 17.75
CA ALA A 78 -4.53 5.47 18.92
C ALA A 78 -5.52 5.21 20.05
N ARG A 79 -6.61 5.99 20.14
CA ARG A 79 -7.68 5.77 21.13
C ARG A 79 -8.52 4.54 20.83
N LYS A 80 -8.55 4.05 19.58
CA LYS A 80 -9.41 2.94 19.17
C LYS A 80 -8.62 1.63 19.15
N SER A 81 -9.14 0.61 19.85
CA SER A 81 -8.62 -0.75 19.74
C SER A 81 -8.94 -1.36 18.36
N HIS A 82 -8.15 -2.33 17.89
CA HIS A 82 -8.43 -3.02 16.62
C HIS A 82 -9.84 -3.62 16.59
N VAL A 83 -10.28 -4.21 17.71
CA VAL A 83 -11.63 -4.77 17.86
C VAL A 83 -12.71 -3.71 17.66
N GLU A 84 -12.50 -2.50 18.19
CA GLU A 84 -13.43 -1.38 18.01
C GLU A 84 -13.43 -0.86 16.58
N LYS A 85 -12.27 -0.86 15.91
CA LYS A 85 -12.18 -0.53 14.47
C LYS A 85 -12.98 -1.53 13.64
N VAL A 86 -12.78 -2.83 13.87
CA VAL A 86 -13.53 -3.89 13.18
C VAL A 86 -15.02 -3.78 13.47
N LYS A 87 -15.42 -3.57 14.73
CA LYS A 87 -16.82 -3.37 15.10
C LYS A 87 -17.42 -2.17 14.38
N SER A 88 -16.74 -1.02 14.38
CA SER A 88 -17.21 0.19 13.69
C SER A 88 -17.34 0.00 12.17
N PHE A 89 -16.43 -0.78 11.58
CA PHE A 89 -16.48 -1.12 10.17
C PHE A 89 -17.67 -2.04 9.85
N ASN A 90 -17.89 -3.07 10.65
CA ASN A 90 -19.04 -3.97 10.48
C ASN A 90 -20.36 -3.20 10.63
N THR A 91 -20.48 -2.32 11.63
CA THR A 91 -21.68 -1.47 11.78
C THR A 91 -21.87 -0.51 10.60
N TYR A 92 -20.78 -0.08 9.96
CA TYR A 92 -20.86 0.76 8.76
C TYR A 92 -21.35 -0.04 7.55
N LEU A 93 -20.87 -1.27 7.37
CA LEU A 93 -21.33 -2.18 6.31
C LEU A 93 -22.80 -2.56 6.49
N GLU A 94 -23.24 -2.84 7.72
CA GLU A 94 -24.64 -3.12 8.04
C GLU A 94 -25.57 -1.95 7.70
N ARG A 95 -25.06 -0.72 7.82
CA ARG A 95 -25.81 0.51 7.47
C ARG A 95 -25.76 0.82 5.98
N LEU A 96 -24.79 0.29 5.24
CA LEU A 96 -24.63 0.59 3.82
C LEU A 96 -25.80 -0.02 3.05
N SER A 97 -26.41 0.75 2.15
CA SER A 97 -27.51 0.25 1.34
C SER A 97 -27.01 -0.81 0.37
N ASP A 98 -27.62 -1.98 0.36
CA ASP A 98 -27.31 -3.02 -0.63
C ASP A 98 -27.67 -2.56 -2.05
N HIS A 99 -28.74 -1.76 -2.16
CA HIS A 99 -29.22 -1.23 -3.42
C HIS A 99 -28.83 0.25 -3.56
N HIS A 100 -27.95 0.50 -4.52
CA HIS A 100 -27.47 1.84 -4.88
C HIS A 100 -28.24 2.45 -6.06
N ASP A 101 -29.30 1.79 -6.54
CA ASP A 101 -30.09 2.23 -7.68
C ASP A 101 -31.51 2.64 -7.23
N MET A 102 -32.12 3.55 -7.97
CA MET A 102 -33.49 3.95 -7.67
C MET A 102 -34.44 2.80 -8.02
N PRO A 103 -35.41 2.48 -7.13
CA PRO A 103 -36.45 1.53 -7.48
C PRO A 103 -37.16 2.03 -8.74
N LYS A 104 -37.37 1.13 -9.70
CA LYS A 104 -38.05 1.47 -10.96
C LYS A 104 -39.48 1.88 -10.65
N ILE A 105 -39.75 3.18 -10.75
CA ILE A 105 -41.10 3.74 -10.67
C ILE A 105 -41.73 3.53 -12.03
N GLY A 106 -42.70 2.60 -12.10
CA GLY A 106 -43.48 2.37 -13.31
C GLY A 106 -44.39 3.57 -13.58
N PRO A 107 -44.56 3.98 -14.85
CA PRO A 107 -45.52 5.01 -15.21
C PRO A 107 -46.94 4.47 -14.99
N GLY A 108 -47.63 5.04 -14.01
CA GLY A 108 -49.09 5.11 -13.94
C GLY A 108 -49.55 6.48 -14.41
#